data_AF-A0A7C5GVW2-F1
#
_entry.id   AF-A0A7C5GVW2-F1
#
_cell.length_a   1.000
_cell.length_b   1.000
_cell.length_c   1.000
_cell.angle_alpha   90.00
_cell.angle_beta   90.00
_cell.angle_gamma   90.00
#
_symmetry.space_group_name_H-M   'P 1'
#
loop_
_entity.id
_entity.type
_entity.pdbx_description
1 polymer ?
#
loop_
_entity_poly.entity_id
_entity_poly.type
_entity_poly.pdbx_seq_one_letter_code
_entity_poly.pdbx_strand_id
1 'polypeptide(L)'
;MSTKGTFRSLWKLLPNKKLFSSALLLLCINAVIGIILPYLLKVAIDVYIATKNWSGLLRLTTIYGALVVMQWITSAISSYVIEKVGQEYAYILRKNTFEHVERIQYRYFEEFKTGDVISRIINDTATVRD
;
A
#
# COMPACT_ATOMS: atom_id res chain seq x y z
N MET A 1 -21.36 -11.66 11.18
CA MET A 1 -20.05 -11.31 11.79
C MET A 1 -19.86 -9.80 11.70
N SER A 2 -19.68 -9.09 12.82
CA SER A 2 -19.68 -7.61 12.83
C SER A 2 -18.36 -7.05 12.29
N THR A 3 -18.41 -6.38 11.13
CA THR A 3 -17.28 -5.81 10.37
C THR A 3 -16.35 -4.93 11.21
N LYS A 4 -16.90 -4.27 12.24
CA LYS A 4 -16.14 -3.38 13.14
C LYS A 4 -15.23 -4.16 14.10
N GLY A 5 -15.61 -5.37 14.49
CA GLY A 5 -14.82 -6.23 15.38
C GLY A 5 -13.60 -6.81 14.67
N THR A 6 -13.77 -7.25 13.43
CA THR A 6 -12.69 -7.82 12.60
C THR A 6 -11.59 -6.79 12.32
N PHE A 7 -11.98 -5.56 11.98
CA PHE A 7 -11.03 -4.46 11.72
C PHE A 7 -10.18 -4.11 12.95
N ARG A 8 -10.80 -4.07 14.15
CA ARG A 8 -10.09 -3.77 15.40
C ARG A 8 -9.10 -4.87 15.80
N SER A 9 -9.42 -6.13 15.48
CA SER A 9 -8.52 -7.27 15.70
C SER A 9 -7.36 -7.28 14.72
N LEU A 10 -7.60 -6.96 13.44
CA LEU A 10 -6.54 -6.78 12.43
C LEU A 10 -5.60 -5.64 12.80
N TRP A 11 -6.12 -4.52 13.29
CA TRP A 11 -5.31 -3.38 13.73
C TRP A 11 -4.38 -3.71 14.91
N LYS A 12 -4.77 -4.66 15.78
CA LYS A 12 -3.91 -5.14 16.87
C LYS A 12 -2.79 -6.07 16.39
N LEU A 13 -2.97 -6.73 15.25
CA LEU A 13 -2.00 -7.64 14.66
C LEU A 13 -0.89 -6.90 13.90
N LEU A 14 -0.95 -5.57 13.78
CA LEU A 14 0.10 -4.74 13.19
C LEU A 14 1.44 -4.93 13.94
N PRO A 15 2.42 -5.62 13.34
CA PRO A 15 3.71 -5.84 13.98
C PRO A 15 4.51 -4.52 14.04
N ASN A 16 4.41 -3.68 13.00
CA ASN A 16 5.16 -2.43 12.89
C ASN A 16 4.26 -1.22 12.61
N LYS A 17 3.68 -0.66 13.68
CA LYS A 17 2.88 0.59 13.61
C LYS A 17 3.64 1.79 13.03
N LYS A 18 4.96 1.81 13.17
CA LYS A 18 5.83 2.86 12.61
C LYS A 18 5.92 2.77 11.08
N LEU A 19 6.10 1.56 10.52
CA LEU A 19 6.14 1.34 9.08
C LEU A 19 4.80 1.66 8.42
N PHE A 20 3.69 1.26 9.05
CA PHE A 20 2.35 1.59 8.58
C PHE A 20 2.10 3.11 8.58
N SER A 21 2.48 3.81 9.65
CA SER A 21 2.37 5.27 9.72
C SER A 21 3.22 5.96 8.65
N SER A 22 4.45 5.48 8.39
CA SER A 22 5.26 6.03 7.30
C SER A 22 4.65 5.80 5.92
N ALA A 23 4.05 4.63 5.67
CA ALA A 23 3.37 4.34 4.41
C ALA A 23 2.18 5.29 4.21
N LEU A 24 1.40 5.53 5.26
CA LEU A 24 0.27 6.46 5.21
C LEU A 24 0.72 7.90 4.91
N LEU A 25 1.80 8.35 5.55
CA LEU A 25 2.39 9.68 5.29
C LEU A 25 2.90 9.80 3.84
N LEU A 26 3.61 8.79 3.35
CA LEU A 26 4.10 8.72 1.96
C LEU A 26 2.94 8.77 0.95
N LEU A 27 1.84 8.09 1.25
CA LEU A 27 0.64 8.08 0.41
C LEU A 27 -0.03 9.46 0.36
N CYS A 28 -0.15 10.15 1.49
CA CYS A 28 -0.63 11.53 1.53
C CYS A 28 0.25 12.48 0.72
N ILE A 29 1.58 12.35 0.82
CA ILE A 29 2.53 13.17 0.05
C ILE A 29 2.34 12.93 -1.46
N ASN A 30 2.25 11.67 -1.89
CA ASN A 30 2.01 11.33 -3.30
C ASN A 30 0.69 11.91 -3.82
N ALA A 31 -0.38 11.89 -3.02
CA ALA A 31 -1.67 12.48 -3.38
C ALA A 31 -1.56 14.01 -3.58
N VAL A 32 -0.87 14.71 -2.68
CA VAL A 32 -0.63 16.15 -2.79
C VAL A 32 0.18 16.49 -4.06
N ILE A 33 1.26 15.74 -4.33
CA ILE A 33 2.06 15.92 -5.55
C ILE A 33 1.22 15.68 -6.81
N GLY A 34 0.33 14.67 -6.79
CA GLY A 34 -0.58 14.37 -7.89
C GLY A 34 -1.53 15.52 -8.24
N ILE A 35 -1.86 16.40 -7.30
CA ILE A 35 -2.66 17.61 -7.51
C ILE A 35 -1.79 18.78 -7.98
N ILE A 36 -0.57 18.89 -7.46
CA ILE A 36 0.38 19.97 -7.77
C ILE A 36 0.84 19.91 -9.23
N LEU A 37 1.09 18.72 -9.78
CA LEU A 37 1.56 18.54 -11.16
C LEU A 37 0.62 19.15 -12.23
N PRO A 38 -0.69 18.84 -12.29
CA PRO A 38 -1.59 19.47 -13.27
C PRO A 38 -1.75 20.97 -13.04
N TYR A 39 -1.62 21.45 -11.79
CA TYR A 39 -1.60 22.88 -11.51
C TYR A 39 -0.37 23.58 -12.09
N LEU A 40 0.83 23.03 -11.92
CA LEU A 40 2.05 23.57 -12.55
C LEU A 40 1.93 23.55 -14.07
N LEU A 41 1.34 22.50 -14.65
CA LEU A 41 1.13 22.43 -16.10
C LEU A 41 0.21 23.56 -16.59
N LYS A 42 -0.87 23.85 -15.85
CA LYS A 42 -1.75 24.99 -16.14
C LYS A 42 -0.97 26.31 -16.11
N VAL A 43 -0.17 26.54 -15.07
CA VAL A 43 0.64 27.78 -14.96
C VAL A 43 1.68 27.88 -16.08
N ALA A 44 2.27 26.76 -16.51
CA ALA A 44 3.19 26.73 -17.64
C ALA A 44 2.53 27.27 -18.91
N ILE A 45 1.31 26.79 -19.20
CA ILE A 45 0.56 27.16 -20.40
C ILE A 45 0.03 28.60 -20.29
N ASP A 46 -0.72 28.91 -19.23
CA ASP A 46 -1.48 30.15 -19.12
C ASP A 46 -0.58 31.38 -18.90
N VAL A 47 0.55 31.22 -18.20
CA VAL A 47 1.41 32.35 -17.84
C VAL A 47 2.62 32.43 -18.77
N TYR A 48 3.37 31.34 -18.92
CA TYR A 48 4.68 31.40 -19.57
C TYR A 48 4.62 31.23 -21.10
N ILE A 49 3.76 30.33 -21.59
CA ILE A 49 3.56 30.16 -23.05
C ILE A 49 2.80 31.37 -23.62
N ALA A 50 1.74 31.82 -22.94
CA ALA A 50 0.94 32.97 -23.40
C ALA A 50 1.73 34.29 -23.44
N THR A 51 2.63 34.53 -22.48
CA THR A 51 3.46 35.74 -22.44
C THR A 51 4.78 35.64 -23.23
N LYS A 52 5.04 34.51 -23.91
CA LYS A 52 6.30 34.22 -24.63
C LYS A 52 7.57 34.38 -23.77
N ASN A 53 7.47 34.22 -22.45
CA ASN A 53 8.62 34.31 -21.54
C ASN A 53 9.33 32.96 -21.41
N TRP A 54 10.25 32.69 -22.33
CA TRP A 54 11.01 31.44 -22.42
C TRP A 54 11.92 31.17 -21.21
N SER A 55 12.47 32.22 -20.57
CA SER A 55 13.34 32.07 -19.40
C SER A 55 12.57 31.56 -18.18
N GLY A 56 11.38 32.12 -17.95
CA GLY A 56 10.49 31.65 -16.88
C GLY A 56 9.96 30.23 -17.13
N LEU A 57 9.68 29.89 -18.39
CA LEU A 57 9.24 28.55 -18.79
C LEU A 57 10.31 27.49 -18.52
N LEU A 58 11.58 27.78 -18.83
CA LEU A 58 12.69 26.85 -18.56
C LEU A 58 12.82 26.58 -17.06
N ARG A 59 12.77 27.63 -16.22
CA ARG A 59 12.85 27.48 -14.76
C ARG A 59 11.71 26.65 -14.19
N LEU A 60 10.48 26.90 -14.66
CA LEU A 60 9.30 26.13 -14.25
C LEU A 60 9.39 24.66 -14.68
N THR A 61 9.84 24.41 -15.91
CA THR A 61 10.05 23.05 -16.44
C THR A 61 11.09 22.28 -15.63
N THR A 62 12.18 22.92 -15.20
CA THR A 62 13.17 22.29 -14.32
C THR A 62 12.57 21.91 -12.96
N ILE A 63 11.78 22.80 -12.35
CA ILE A 63 11.09 22.51 -11.08
C ILE A 63 10.08 21.37 -11.26
N TYR A 64 9.32 21.38 -12.36
CA TYR A 64 8.38 20.32 -12.70
C TYR A 64 9.09 18.97 -12.84
N GLY A 65 10.21 18.92 -13.59
CA GLY A 65 11.03 17.72 -13.74
C GLY A 65 11.54 17.19 -12.40
N ALA A 66 12.02 18.08 -11.52
CA ALA A 66 12.46 17.69 -10.18
C ALA A 66 11.31 17.11 -9.33
N LEU A 67 10.12 17.70 -9.40
CA LEU A 67 8.92 17.18 -8.71
C LEU A 67 8.50 15.81 -9.23
N VAL A 68 8.56 15.57 -10.54
CA VAL A 68 8.25 14.26 -11.14
C VAL A 68 9.23 13.20 -10.65
N VAL A 69 10.53 13.50 -10.62
CA VAL A 69 11.55 12.56 -10.09
C VAL A 69 11.30 12.27 -8.61
N MET A 70 11.00 13.31 -7.82
CA MET A 70 10.66 13.14 -6.40
C MET A 70 9.40 12.31 -6.20
N GLN A 71 8.36 12.51 -7.02
CA GLN A 71 7.14 11.71 -6.98
C GLN A 71 7.43 10.24 -7.29
N TRP A 72 8.25 9.97 -8.31
CA TRP A 72 8.63 8.62 -8.69
C TRP A 72 9.34 7.89 -7.55
N ILE A 73 10.32 8.55 -6.91
CA ILE A 73 11.04 7.99 -5.74
C ILE A 73 10.06 7.73 -4.59
N THR A 74 9.22 8.71 -4.25
CA THR A 74 8.26 8.60 -3.15
C THR A 74 7.24 7.49 -3.40
N SER A 75 6.78 7.36 -4.65
CA SER A 75 5.86 6.30 -5.08
C SER A 75 6.51 4.93 -4.98
N ALA A 76 7.75 4.78 -5.46
CA ALA A 76 8.49 3.52 -5.37
C ALA A 76 8.70 3.07 -3.91
N ILE A 77 9.10 3.99 -3.03
CA ILE A 77 9.25 3.71 -1.59
C ILE A 77 7.91 3.35 -0.97
N SER A 78 6.85 4.11 -1.27
CA SER A 78 5.50 3.85 -0.74
C SER A 78 5.01 2.45 -1.14
N SER A 79 5.15 2.08 -2.41
CA SER A 79 4.77 0.75 -2.90
C SER A 79 5.54 -0.36 -2.19
N TYR A 80 6.86 -0.22 -2.04
CA TYR A 80 7.67 -1.20 -1.34
C TYR A 80 7.26 -1.37 0.14
N VAL A 81 6.99 -0.26 0.85
CA VAL A 81 6.57 -0.33 2.26
C VAL A 81 5.20 -0.97 2.39
N ILE A 82 4.25 -0.62 1.50
CA ILE A 82 2.90 -1.21 1.49
C ILE A 82 2.98 -2.72 1.26
N GLU A 83 3.76 -3.16 0.26
CA GLU A 83 3.94 -4.57 -0.05
C GLU A 83 4.59 -5.34 1.12
N LYS A 84 5.65 -4.77 1.71
CA LYS A 84 6.30 -5.37 2.88
C LYS A 84 5.34 -5.53 4.06
N VAL A 85 4.53 -4.51 4.34
CA VAL A 85 3.51 -4.58 5.40
C VAL A 85 2.48 -5.66 5.09
N GLY A 86 1.97 -5.73 3.85
CA GLY A 86 1.02 -6.75 3.42
C GLY A 86 1.55 -8.18 3.61
N GLN A 87 2.82 -8.43 3.24
CA GLN A 87 3.45 -9.73 3.44
C GLN A 87 3.60 -10.10 4.92
N GLU A 88 3.97 -9.13 5.77
CA GLU A 88 4.10 -9.35 7.21
C GLU A 88 2.75 -9.72 7.84
N TYR A 89 1.67 -9.05 7.41
CA TYR A 89 0.31 -9.42 7.79
C TYR A 89 -0.08 -10.83 7.36
N ALA A 90 0.16 -11.16 6.08
CA ALA A 90 -0.15 -12.48 5.53
C ALA A 90 0.61 -13.59 6.29
N TYR A 91 1.85 -13.33 6.67
CA TYR A 91 2.66 -14.27 7.46
C TYR A 91 2.05 -14.52 8.84
N ILE A 92 1.65 -13.46 9.56
CA ILE A 92 1.02 -13.57 10.89
C ILE A 92 -0.31 -14.32 10.80
N LEU A 93 -1.13 -14.01 9.79
CA LEU A 93 -2.41 -14.68 9.55
C LEU A 93 -2.23 -16.17 9.27
N ARG A 94 -1.30 -16.53 8.38
CA ARG A 94 -0.96 -17.94 8.11
C ARG A 94 -0.50 -18.64 9.38
N LYS A 95 0.44 -18.06 10.13
CA LYS A 95 0.95 -18.64 11.37
C LYS A 95 -0.17 -18.92 12.38
N ASN A 96 -1.01 -17.93 12.65
CA ASN A 96 -2.11 -18.09 13.61
C ASN A 96 -3.14 -19.13 13.15
N THR A 97 -3.39 -19.21 11.84
CA THR A 97 -4.33 -20.19 11.27
C THR A 97 -3.74 -21.59 11.33
N PHE A 98 -2.45 -21.78 11.02
CA PHE A 98 -1.77 -23.06 11.16
C PHE A 98 -1.74 -23.54 12.62
N GLU A 99 -1.36 -22.67 13.57
CA GLU A 99 -1.37 -23.02 15.00
C GLU A 99 -2.76 -23.38 15.52
N HIS A 100 -3.82 -22.78 14.94
CA HIS A 100 -5.19 -23.15 15.27
C HIS A 100 -5.55 -24.52 14.71
N VAL A 101 -5.22 -24.78 13.44
CA VAL A 101 -5.50 -26.06 12.77
C VAL A 101 -4.75 -27.22 13.42
N GLU A 102 -3.51 -27.03 13.85
CA GLU A 102 -2.73 -28.05 14.56
C GLU A 102 -3.35 -28.45 15.92
N ARG A 103 -4.15 -27.59 16.54
CA ARG A 103 -4.83 -27.88 17.82
C ARG A 103 -6.20 -28.52 17.64
N ILE A 104 -6.71 -28.65 16.42
CA ILE A 104 -8.02 -29.25 16.14
C ILE A 104 -7.90 -30.78 16.19
N GLN A 105 -8.94 -31.42 16.74
CA GLN A 105 -9.02 -32.86 16.98
C GLN A 105 -9.03 -33.66 15.66
N TYR A 106 -8.48 -34.89 15.69
CA TYR A 106 -8.31 -35.79 14.54
C TYR A 106 -9.58 -35.96 13.68
N ARG A 107 -10.77 -35.91 14.30
CA ARG A 107 -12.08 -36.04 13.64
C ARG A 107 -12.36 -34.98 12.57
N TYR A 108 -11.74 -33.79 12.65
CA TYR A 108 -11.91 -32.74 11.63
C TYR A 108 -11.16 -33.06 10.32
N PHE A 109 -10.08 -33.84 10.40
CA PHE A 109 -9.26 -34.24 9.25
C PHE A 109 -9.80 -35.49 8.53
N GLU A 110 -10.81 -36.15 9.08
CA GLU A 110 -11.56 -37.21 8.39
C GLU A 110 -12.63 -36.65 7.45
N GLU A 111 -13.15 -35.45 7.74
CA GLU A 111 -14.23 -34.80 6.99
C GLU A 111 -13.73 -33.87 5.87
N PHE A 112 -12.48 -33.36 5.98
CA PHE A 112 -11.85 -32.49 4.99
C PHE A 112 -10.44 -32.97 4.65
N LYS A 113 -10.13 -33.13 3.35
CA LYS A 113 -8.77 -33.49 2.89
C LYS A 113 -7.78 -32.42 3.34
N THR A 114 -6.69 -32.82 4.01
CA THR A 114 -5.64 -31.93 4.52
C THR A 114 -5.10 -30.96 3.45
N GLY A 115 -5.01 -31.40 2.19
CA GLY A 115 -4.59 -30.56 1.06
C GLY A 115 -5.55 -29.40 0.75
N ASP A 116 -6.86 -29.60 0.90
CA ASP A 116 -7.86 -28.56 0.66
C ASP A 116 -7.83 -27.49 1.75
N VAL A 117 -7.56 -27.89 3.00
CA VAL A 117 -7.42 -26.98 4.15
C VAL A 117 -6.20 -26.08 3.97
N ILE A 118 -5.05 -26.65 3.63
CA ILE A 118 -3.81 -25.88 3.37
C ILE A 118 -4.00 -24.91 2.19
N SER A 119 -4.63 -25.38 1.10
CA SER A 119 -4.90 -24.55 -0.09
C SER A 119 -5.76 -23.33 0.23
N ARG A 120 -6.84 -23.51 1.02
CA ARG A 120 -7.68 -22.39 1.48
C ARG A 120 -6.93 -21.40 2.34
N ILE A 121 -6.10 -21.86 3.29
CA ILE A 121 -5.30 -20.97 4.14
C ILE A 121 -4.34 -20.12 3.30
N ILE A 122 -3.69 -20.72 2.30
CA ILE A 122 -2.74 -19.99 1.43
C ILE A 122 -3.47 -18.97 0.57
N ASN A 123 -4.56 -19.38 -0.09
CA ASN A 123 -5.31 -18.56 -1.03
C ASN A 123 -6.08 -17.45 -0.33
N ASP A 124 -6.82 -17.75 0.73
CA ASP A 124 -7.63 -16.76 1.44
C ASP A 124 -6.73 -15.72 2.13
N THR A 125 -5.55 -16.14 2.64
CA THR A 125 -4.60 -15.17 3.21
C THR A 125 -3.91 -14.33 2.14
N ALA A 126 -3.76 -14.84 0.91
CA ALA A 126 -3.29 -14.04 -0.21
C ALA A 126 -4.33 -12.98 -0.61
N THR A 127 -5.62 -13.32 -0.62
CA THR A 127 -6.70 -12.36 -0.88
C THR A 127 -6.79 -11.24 0.16
N VAL A 128 -6.36 -11.46 1.40
CA VAL A 128 -6.31 -10.39 2.44
C VAL A 128 -5.09 -9.47 2.27
N ARG A 129 -4.04 -9.93 1.61
CA ARG A 129 -2.81 -9.15 1.35
C ARG A 129 -3.00 -8.18 0.17
N ASP A 130 -3.67 -8.65 -0.87
CA ASP A 130 -3.85 -7.96 -2.16
C ASP A 130 -4.96 -6.88 -2.08
#